data_AF-A0A0Q7DML5-F1
#
_entry.id   AF-A0A0Q7DML5-F1
#
_cell.length_a   1.000
_cell.length_b   1.000
_cell.length_c   1.000
_cell.angle_alpha   90.00
_cell.angle_beta   90.00
_cell.angle_gamma   90.00
#
_symmetry.space_group_name_H-M   'P 1'
#
loop_
_entity.id
_entity.type
_entity.pdbx_description
1 polymer ?
#
loop_
_entity_poly.entity_id
_entity_poly.type
_entity_poly.pdbx_seq_one_letter_code
_entity_poly.pdbx_strand_id
1 'polypeptide(L)' 'MDQLIDENGQPISLPENSTLRVTRDVEESIGGTGPTNWWKRGLIGLGIVAVILLGFQLLASTTRSPATAPAATTTGQ' A
#
# COMPACT_ATOMS: atom_id res chain seq x y z
N MET A 1 -5.38 35.34 21.73
CA MET A 1 -4.83 34.43 22.76
C MET A 1 -5.38 33.07 22.43
N ASP A 2 -4.52 32.15 22.00
CA ASP A 2 -4.92 30.76 21.72
C ASP A 2 -5.08 30.05 23.07
N GLN A 3 -6.26 29.53 23.36
CA GLN A 3 -6.60 28.97 24.68
C GLN A 3 -6.80 27.47 24.53
N LEU A 4 -5.98 26.66 25.22
CA LEU A 4 -6.11 25.21 25.18
C LEU A 4 -7.37 24.81 25.96
N ILE A 5 -8.30 24.17 25.26
CA ILE A 5 -9.55 23.64 25.79
C ILE A 5 -9.45 22.11 25.81
N ASP A 6 -9.81 21.52 26.94
CA ASP A 6 -9.95 20.07 27.16
C ASP A 6 -11.18 19.50 26.41
N GLU A 7 -11.26 18.18 26.24
CA GLU A 7 -12.44 17.47 25.69
C GLU A 7 -13.75 17.76 26.44
N ASN A 8 -13.66 18.21 27.69
CA ASN A 8 -14.80 18.60 28.52
C ASN A 8 -15.11 20.11 28.44
N GLY A 9 -14.41 20.86 27.58
CA GLY A 9 -14.58 22.31 27.44
C GLY A 9 -13.90 23.14 28.54
N GLN A 10 -13.08 22.50 29.40
CA GLN A 10 -12.37 23.17 30.48
C GLN A 10 -11.11 23.86 29.94
N PRO A 11 -10.87 25.15 30.27
CA PRO A 11 -9.62 25.80 29.91
C PRO A 11 -8.45 25.18 30.71
N ILE A 12 -7.42 24.74 30.00
CA ILE A 12 -6.17 24.26 30.58
C ILE A 12 -5.23 25.45 30.74
N SER A 13 -4.88 25.78 31.99
CA SER A 13 -3.83 26.75 32.29
C SER A 13 -2.46 26.09 32.19
N LEU A 14 -1.68 26.49 31.19
CA LEU A 14 -0.27 26.11 31.11
C LEU A 14 0.58 27.18 31.82
N PRO A 15 1.62 26.78 32.56
CA PRO A 15 2.60 27.70 33.10
C PRO A 15 3.22 28.59 32.01
N GLU A 16 3.55 29.85 32.32
CA GLU A 16 4.12 30.82 31.34
C GLU A 16 5.44 30.35 30.69
N ASN A 17 6.11 29.35 31.27
CA ASN A 17 7.33 28.73 30.72
C ASN A 17 7.08 27.41 29.96
N SER A 18 5.82 27.02 29.77
CA SER A 18 5.45 25.82 29.02
C SER A 18 5.55 26.14 27.53
N THR A 19 6.78 26.07 27.01
CA THR A 19 6.99 25.97 25.57
C THR A 19 6.37 24.63 25.15
N LEU A 20 5.19 24.67 24.54
CA LEU A 20 4.60 23.55 23.80
C LEU A 20 5.64 23.08 22.78
N ARG A 21 6.43 22.08 23.16
CA ARG A 21 7.50 21.54 22.32
C ARG A 21 6.80 20.67 21.28
N VAL A 22 6.75 21.15 20.04
CA VAL A 22 6.30 20.35 18.90
C VAL A 22 7.08 19.04 18.92
N THR A 23 6.36 17.95 19.18
CA THR A 23 6.94 16.62 19.31
C THR A 23 7.42 16.19 17.93
N ARG A 24 8.74 16.26 17.71
CA ARG A 24 9.37 15.76 16.47
C ARG A 24 9.21 14.24 16.31
N ASP A 25 8.81 13.52 17.34
CA ASP A 25 8.55 12.08 17.27
C ASP A 25 7.39 11.74 16.30
N VAL A 26 6.48 12.69 16.06
CA VAL A 26 5.42 12.55 15.04
C VAL A 26 6.01 12.62 13.63
N GLU A 27 7.03 13.45 13.40
CA GLU A 27 7.66 13.65 12.09
C GLU A 27 8.36 12.37 11.58
N GLU A 28 8.99 11.62 12.48
CA GLU A 28 9.62 10.33 12.15
C GLU A 28 8.58 9.25 11.81
N SER A 29 7.46 9.21 12.54
CA SER A 29 6.33 8.32 12.25
C SER A 29 5.65 8.68 10.92
N ILE A 30 5.41 9.97 10.66
CA ILE A 30 4.86 10.48 9.40
C ILE A 30 5.82 10.24 8.23
N GLY A 31 7.13 10.36 8.43
CA GLY A 31 8.11 10.06 7.39
C GLY A 31 8.11 8.58 6.97
N GLY A 32 7.88 7.68 7.94
CA GLY A 32 7.80 6.24 7.72
C GLY A 32 6.52 5.76 7.03
N THR A 33 5.38 6.35 7.37
CA THR A 33 4.05 6.02 6.80
C THR A 33 3.58 7.01 5.74
N GLY A 34 4.40 8.01 5.41
CA GLY A 34 4.06 9.06 4.47
C GLY A 34 3.74 8.49 3.09
N PRO A 35 2.82 9.12 2.34
CA PRO A 35 2.29 8.57 1.08
C PRO A 35 3.40 8.10 0.13
N THR A 36 4.48 8.87 0.03
CA THR A 36 5.63 8.58 -0.84
C THR A 36 6.38 7.30 -0.46
N ASN A 37 6.67 7.09 0.83
CA ASN A 37 7.42 5.91 1.27
C ASN A 37 6.55 4.64 1.27
N TRP A 38 5.28 4.77 1.62
CA TRP A 38 4.32 3.67 1.51
C TRP A 38 4.13 3.22 0.06
N TRP A 39 3.91 4.16 -0.88
CA TRP A 39 3.78 3.84 -2.30
C TRP A 39 5.02 3.18 -2.88
N LYS A 40 6.22 3.66 -2.52
CA LYS A 40 7.47 3.05 -2.97
C LYS A 40 7.58 1.59 -2.52
N ARG A 41 7.30 1.31 -1.25
CA ARG A 41 7.30 -0.07 -0.71
C ARG A 41 6.22 -0.93 -1.37
N GLY A 42 5.03 -0.37 -1.59
CA GLY A 42 3.92 -1.03 -2.26
C GLY A 42 4.25 -1.43 -3.70
N LEU A 43 4.81 -0.51 -4.50
CA LEU A 43 5.21 -0.78 -5.89
C LEU A 43 6.32 -1.82 -6.00
N ILE A 44 7.28 -1.78 -5.08
CA ILE A 44 8.34 -2.81 -5.00
C ILE A 44 7.72 -4.18 -4.71
N GLY A 45 6.83 -4.27 -3.72
CA GLY A 45 6.13 -5.50 -3.38
C GLY A 45 5.29 -6.04 -4.55
N LEU A 46 4.54 -5.16 -5.22
CA LEU A 46 3.75 -5.52 -6.40
C LEU A 46 4.63 -6.04 -7.54
N GLY A 47 5.77 -5.40 -7.80
CA GLY A 47 6.74 -5.84 -8.80
C GLY A 47 7.27 -7.26 -8.51
N ILE A 48 7.59 -7.57 -7.25
CA ILE A 48 8.05 -8.90 -6.85
C ILE A 48 6.97 -9.96 -7.14
N VAL A 49 5.73 -9.71 -6.72
CA VAL A 49 4.62 -10.64 -6.98
C VAL A 49 4.41 -10.86 -8.47
N ALA A 50 4.42 -9.79 -9.27
CA ALA A 50 4.28 -9.87 -10.72
C ALA A 50 5.39 -10.72 -11.37
N VAL A 51 6.65 -10.56 -10.94
CA VAL A 51 7.80 -11.34 -11.45
C VAL A 51 7.67 -12.82 -11.07
N ILE A 52 7.28 -13.13 -9.82
CA ILE A 52 7.08 -14.52 -9.38
C ILE A 52 5.97 -15.18 -10.20
N LEU A 53 4.83 -14.51 -10.34
CA LEU A 53 3.70 -15.02 -11.13
C LEU A 53 4.11 -15.20 -12.59
N LEU A 54 4.82 -14.23 -13.19
CA LEU A 54 5.33 -14.34 -14.54
C LEU A 54 6.27 -15.54 -14.70
N GLY A 55 7.19 -15.77 -13.75
CA GLY A 55 8.07 -16.94 -13.74
C GLY A 55 7.28 -18.25 -13.74
N PHE A 56 6.25 -18.36 -12.88
CA PHE A 56 5.37 -19.52 -12.89
C PHE A 56 4.55 -19.66 -14.17
N GLN A 57 4.10 -18.56 -14.77
CA GLN A 57 3.40 -18.62 -16.05
C GLN A 57 4.30 -19.09 -17.19
N LEU A 58 5.58 -18.68 -17.22
CA LEU A 58 6.54 -19.14 -18.22
C LEU A 58 6.85 -20.63 -18.04
N LEU A 59 7.04 -21.08 -16.79
CA LEU A 59 7.23 -22.50 -16.48
C LEU A 59 6.00 -23.34 -16.83
N ALA A 60 4.80 -22.87 -16.50
CA ALA A 60 3.55 -23.56 -16.83
C ALA A 60 3.27 -23.56 -18.36
N SER A 61 3.71 -22.53 -19.09
CA SER A 61 3.53 -22.46 -20.54
C SER A 61 4.38 -23.50 -21.28
N THR A 62 5.54 -23.90 -20.74
CA THR A 62 6.37 -24.95 -21.35
C THR A 62 5.73 -26.35 -21.32
N THR A 63 4.79 -26.57 -20.39
CA THR A 63 4.11 -27.87 -20.19
C THR A 63 2.68 -27.89 -20.74
N ARG A 64 2.18 -26.76 -21.25
CA ARG A 64 0.82 -26.66 -21.79
C ARG A 64 0.77 -27.24 -23.21
N SER A 65 0.18 -28.43 -23.36
CA SER A 65 -0.17 -28.95 -24.68
C SER A 65 -1.12 -27.99 -25.40
N PRO A 66 -1.00 -27.81 -26.72
CA PRO A 66 -1.91 -26.94 -27.47
C PRO A 66 -3.34 -27.40 -27.23
N ALA A 67 -4.22 -26.46 -26.89
CA ALA A 67 -5.65 -26.73 -26.78
C ALA A 67 -6.14 -27.26 -28.13
N THR A 68 -6.51 -28.54 -28.18
CA THR A 68 -7.09 -29.13 -29.39
C THR A 68 -8.39 -28.40 -29.67
N ALA A 69 -8.46 -27.70 -30.80
CA ALA A 69 -9.70 -27.09 -31.26
C ALA A 69 -10.78 -28.18 -31.38
N PRO A 70 -12.03 -27.92 -30.97
CA PRO A 70 -13.10 -28.88 -31.18
C PRO A 70 -13.22 -29.16 -32.69
N ALA A 71 -13.26 -30.44 -33.05
CA ALA A 71 -13.43 -30.85 -34.44
C ALA A 71 -14.68 -30.19 -35.01
N ALA A 72 -14.53 -29.44 -36.11
CA ALA A 72 -15.67 -28.90 -36.82
C ALA A 72 -16.52 -30.08 -37.31
N THR A 73 -17.76 -30.17 -36.83
CA THR A 73 -18.74 -31.13 -37.34
C THR A 73 -19.02 -30.77 -38.79
N THR A 74 -18.39 -31.46 -39.74
CA THR A 74 -18.83 -31.43 -41.14
C THR A 74 -20.13 -32.22 -41.21
N THR A 75 -21.25 -31.53 -41.01
CA THR A 75 -22.58 -32.04 -41.37
C THR A 75 -22.59 -32.14 -42.90
N GLY A 76 -22.57 -33.38 -43.39
CA GLY A 76 -22.53 -33.67 -44.81
C GLY A 76 -23.74 -33.16 -45.57
N GLN A 77 -23.48 -32.73 -46.80
CA GLN A 77 -24.38 -32.70 -47.96
C GLN A 77 -23.60 -33.22 -49.15
#